data_AF-A0A0L0UK18-F1
#
_entry.id   AF-A0A0L0UK18-F1
#
_cell.length_a   1.000
_cell.length_b   1.000
_cell.length_c   1.000
_cell.angle_alpha   90.00
_cell.angle_beta   90.00
_cell.angle_gamma   90.00
#
_symmetry.space_group_name_H-M   'P 1'
#
loop_
_entity.id
_entity.type
_entity.pdbx_description
1 polymer ?
#
loop_
_entity_poly.entity_id
_entity_poly.type
_entity_poly.pdbx_seq_one_letter_code
_entity_poly.pdbx_strand_id
1 'polypeptide(L)'
;MKMLDTERFIAYSTRARSLQNMANFDATPGTAVDDFALAESVYLGSSVELQNLITNHQLLLASPFTYSAFEFRVTGFHEGLRKLRAVRVRPAASSSPSSIASALSFSLRHFLIASTATGRQVADNNKSGLSLRK
;
A
#
# COMPACT_ATOMS: atom_id res chain seq x y z
N MET A 1 -13.87 13.53 10.46
CA MET A 1 -13.04 13.36 11.68
C MET A 1 -11.60 13.09 11.23
N LYS A 2 -10.58 13.71 11.85
CA LYS A 2 -9.17 13.47 11.49
C LYS A 2 -8.45 12.64 12.56
N MET A 3 -7.51 11.81 12.13
CA MET A 3 -6.61 11.07 13.00
C MET A 3 -5.59 12.04 13.62
N LEU A 4 -5.30 11.87 14.92
CA LEU A 4 -4.28 12.69 15.59
C LEU A 4 -2.87 12.12 15.33
N ASP A 5 -1.85 12.97 15.35
CA ASP A 5 -0.47 12.56 15.00
C ASP A 5 0.12 11.50 15.95
N THR A 6 -0.24 11.55 17.23
CA THR A 6 0.28 10.64 18.28
C THR A 6 -0.57 9.38 18.45
N GLU A 7 -1.75 9.37 17.84
CA GLU A 7 -2.76 8.36 18.06
C GLU A 7 -2.43 7.03 17.34
N ARG A 8 -2.95 5.92 17.88
CA ARG A 8 -2.99 4.64 17.16
C ARG A 8 -4.23 4.56 16.29
N PHE A 9 -4.09 3.99 15.10
CA PHE A 9 -5.20 3.79 14.18
C PHE A 9 -6.41 3.06 14.81
N ILE A 10 -6.19 2.06 15.67
CA ILE A 10 -7.30 1.37 16.38
C ILE A 10 -8.12 2.33 17.26
N ALA A 11 -7.47 3.26 17.96
CA ALA A 11 -8.19 4.23 18.78
C ALA A 11 -8.99 5.21 17.90
N TYR A 12 -8.43 5.59 16.75
CA TYR A 12 -9.09 6.46 15.78
C TYR A 12 -10.32 5.77 15.18
N SER A 13 -10.16 4.52 14.74
CA SER A 13 -11.21 3.68 14.18
C SER A 13 -12.32 3.40 15.20
N THR A 14 -11.96 3.22 16.47
CA THR A 14 -12.94 3.08 17.57
C THR A 14 -13.77 4.34 17.71
N ARG A 15 -13.15 5.53 17.75
CA ARG A 15 -13.89 6.80 17.80
C ARG A 15 -14.77 6.99 16.57
N ALA A 16 -14.31 6.61 15.39
CA ALA A 16 -15.12 6.65 14.17
C ALA A 16 -16.36 5.74 14.27
N ARG A 17 -16.21 4.52 14.80
CA ARG A 17 -17.34 3.60 15.10
C ARG A 17 -18.32 4.21 16.10
N SER A 18 -17.82 4.83 17.17
CA SER A 18 -18.68 5.51 18.15
C SER A 18 -19.48 6.63 17.49
N LEU A 19 -18.86 7.44 16.63
CA LEU A 19 -19.57 8.49 15.89
C LEU A 19 -20.58 7.92 14.89
N GLN A 20 -20.26 6.83 14.20
CA GLN A 20 -21.21 6.11 13.35
C GLN A 20 -22.42 5.64 14.15
N ASN A 21 -22.21 5.01 15.32
CA ASN A 21 -23.28 4.56 16.19
C ASN A 21 -24.14 5.73 16.70
N MET A 22 -23.52 6.87 17.03
CA MET A 22 -24.25 8.08 17.40
C MET A 22 -25.07 8.65 16.24
N ALA A 23 -24.48 8.71 15.04
CA ALA A 23 -25.16 9.16 13.83
C ALA A 23 -26.33 8.23 13.45
N ASN A 24 -26.16 6.93 13.70
CA ASN A 24 -27.15 5.91 13.40
C ASN A 24 -28.16 5.69 14.53
N PHE A 25 -28.05 6.42 15.65
CA PHE A 25 -28.88 6.19 16.83
C PHE A 25 -30.39 6.29 16.53
N ASP A 26 -30.78 7.25 15.69
CA ASP A 26 -32.17 7.47 15.27
C ASP A 26 -32.30 7.45 13.73
N ALA A 27 -31.39 6.74 13.06
CA ALA A 27 -31.40 6.67 11.61
C ALA A 27 -32.56 5.81 11.12
N THR A 28 -33.29 6.31 10.14
CA THR A 28 -34.32 5.55 9.42
C THR A 28 -33.67 4.61 8.40
N PRO A 29 -34.38 3.54 7.97
CA PRO A 29 -33.89 2.67 6.91
C PRO A 29 -33.46 3.48 5.67
N GLY A 30 -32.22 3.29 5.23
CA GLY A 30 -31.64 3.99 4.08
C GLY A 30 -30.93 5.33 4.38
N THR A 31 -30.97 5.83 5.62
CA THR A 31 -30.21 7.03 6.04
C THR A 31 -29.03 6.71 6.96
N ALA A 32 -28.94 5.47 7.44
CA ALA A 32 -27.83 5.02 8.28
C ALA A 32 -26.50 5.05 7.51
N VAL A 33 -25.45 5.51 8.18
CA VAL A 33 -24.07 5.44 7.70
C VAL A 33 -23.65 3.97 7.73
N ASP A 34 -23.41 3.40 6.55
CA ASP A 34 -22.94 2.03 6.42
C ASP A 34 -21.43 1.89 6.68
N ASP A 35 -20.97 0.65 6.73
CA ASP A 35 -19.56 0.32 6.97
C ASP A 35 -18.62 0.85 5.88
N PHE A 36 -19.11 0.94 4.64
CA PHE A 36 -18.30 1.44 3.53
C PHE A 36 -18.08 2.95 3.64
N ALA A 37 -19.15 3.71 3.88
CA ALA A 37 -19.10 5.14 4.13
C ALA A 37 -18.27 5.47 5.37
N LEU A 38 -18.35 4.64 6.43
CA LEU A 38 -17.44 4.76 7.57
C LEU A 38 -15.98 4.61 7.13
N ALA A 39 -15.65 3.57 6.36
CA ALA A 39 -14.28 3.33 5.90
C ALA A 39 -13.75 4.44 4.99
N GLU A 40 -14.58 5.00 4.12
CA GLU A 40 -14.22 6.16 3.30
C GLU A 40 -13.93 7.38 4.17
N SER A 41 -14.75 7.64 5.20
CA SER A 41 -14.52 8.74 6.14
C SER A 41 -13.20 8.57 6.93
N VAL A 42 -12.87 7.32 7.30
CA VAL A 42 -11.62 6.96 8.00
C VAL A 42 -10.42 7.10 7.07
N TYR A 43 -10.55 6.71 5.81
CA TYR A 43 -9.54 6.93 4.78
C TYR A 43 -9.25 8.43 4.63
N LEU A 44 -10.26 9.26 4.41
CA LEU A 44 -10.10 10.71 4.23
C LEU A 44 -9.51 11.40 5.47
N GLY A 45 -9.79 10.88 6.66
CA GLY A 45 -9.25 11.40 7.92
C GLY A 45 -7.89 10.85 8.35
N SER A 46 -7.35 9.85 7.65
CA SER A 46 -6.04 9.25 7.93
C SER A 46 -4.88 10.11 7.44
N SER A 47 -3.65 9.85 7.91
CA SER A 47 -2.46 10.53 7.39
C SER A 47 -2.21 10.19 5.92
N VAL A 48 -1.52 11.08 5.19
CA VAL A 48 -1.25 10.90 3.75
C VAL A 48 -0.50 9.59 3.46
N GLU A 49 0.48 9.21 4.28
CA GLU A 49 1.19 7.94 4.05
C GLU A 49 0.28 6.72 4.24
N LEU A 50 -0.68 6.79 5.17
CA LEU A 50 -1.62 5.71 5.41
C LEU A 50 -2.68 5.64 4.30
N GLN A 51 -3.14 6.79 3.80
CA GLN A 51 -4.00 6.88 2.61
C GLN A 51 -3.32 6.23 1.40
N ASN A 52 -2.05 6.54 1.15
CA ASN A 52 -1.30 5.93 0.05
C ASN A 52 -1.23 4.40 0.17
N LEU A 53 -1.02 3.86 1.37
CA LEU A 53 -1.02 2.41 1.59
C LEU A 53 -2.41 1.80 1.38
N ILE A 54 -3.48 2.44 1.88
CA ILE A 54 -4.86 2.00 1.65
C ILE A 54 -5.16 1.91 0.15
N THR A 55 -4.80 2.95 -0.61
CA THR A 55 -5.02 3.03 -2.06
C THR A 55 -4.17 2.03 -2.82
N ASN A 56 -2.87 1.92 -2.53
CA ASN A 56 -1.97 0.98 -3.19
C ASN A 56 -2.39 -0.48 -2.99
N HIS A 57 -2.98 -0.78 -1.83
CA HIS A 57 -3.51 -2.11 -1.52
C HIS A 57 -4.99 -2.26 -1.84
N GLN A 58 -5.62 -1.26 -2.47
CA GLN A 58 -6.99 -1.28 -2.96
C GLN A 58 -8.02 -1.72 -1.90
N LEU A 59 -7.81 -1.33 -0.63
CA LEU A 59 -8.62 -1.90 0.47
C LEU A 59 -10.10 -1.51 0.40
N LEU A 60 -10.42 -0.32 -0.15
CA LEU A 60 -11.80 0.11 -0.40
C LEU A 60 -12.43 -0.57 -1.63
N LEU A 61 -11.64 -1.20 -2.50
CA LEU A 61 -12.15 -1.90 -3.69
C LEU A 61 -12.37 -3.40 -3.43
N ALA A 62 -12.18 -3.86 -2.20
CA ALA A 62 -12.40 -5.25 -1.82
C ALA A 62 -13.87 -5.65 -2.00
N SER A 63 -14.12 -6.84 -2.56
CA SER A 63 -15.47 -7.39 -2.76
C SER A 63 -15.53 -8.84 -2.28
N PRO A 64 -16.40 -9.17 -1.29
CA PRO A 64 -17.24 -8.23 -0.54
C PRO A 64 -16.40 -7.32 0.36
N PHE A 65 -16.84 -6.07 0.53
CA PHE A 65 -16.22 -5.15 1.48
C PHE A 65 -16.64 -5.52 2.91
N THR A 66 -15.67 -5.54 3.84
CA THR A 66 -15.95 -5.68 5.28
C THR A 66 -15.07 -4.72 6.07
N TYR A 67 -15.68 -3.98 6.99
CA TYR A 67 -14.94 -2.99 7.77
C TYR A 67 -13.86 -3.63 8.65
N SER A 68 -14.13 -4.82 9.22
CA SER A 68 -13.17 -5.53 10.07
C SER A 68 -11.87 -5.91 9.33
N ALA A 69 -11.97 -6.36 8.07
CA ALA A 69 -10.80 -6.67 7.26
C ALA A 69 -10.02 -5.40 6.89
N PHE A 70 -10.73 -4.32 6.54
CA PHE A 70 -10.14 -3.00 6.33
C PHE A 70 -9.37 -2.53 7.57
N GLU A 71 -10.03 -2.52 8.73
CA GLU A 71 -9.46 -2.07 10.01
C GLU A 71 -8.20 -2.87 10.39
N PHE A 72 -8.24 -4.18 10.25
CA PHE A 72 -7.11 -5.07 10.53
C PHE A 72 -5.90 -4.72 9.64
N ARG A 73 -6.11 -4.58 8.33
CA ARG A 73 -5.05 -4.28 7.36
C ARG A 73 -4.44 -2.89 7.61
N VAL A 74 -5.27 -1.88 7.81
CA VAL A 74 -4.82 -0.51 8.04
C VAL A 74 -4.09 -0.37 9.38
N THR A 75 -4.52 -1.11 10.41
CA THR A 75 -3.77 -1.22 11.67
C THR A 75 -2.36 -1.76 11.45
N GLY A 76 -2.23 -2.84 10.67
CA GLY A 76 -0.93 -3.40 10.32
C GLY A 76 -0.02 -2.40 9.60
N PHE A 77 -0.56 -1.65 8.64
CA PHE A 77 0.16 -0.59 7.93
C PHE A 77 0.63 0.52 8.87
N HIS A 78 -0.25 1.01 9.73
CA HIS A 78 0.07 2.08 10.67
C HIS A 78 1.18 1.68 11.65
N GLU A 79 1.11 0.47 12.21
CA GLU A 79 2.17 -0.05 13.09
C GLU A 79 3.49 -0.26 12.34
N GLY A 80 3.43 -0.70 11.08
CA GLY A 80 4.59 -0.77 10.19
C GLY A 80 5.27 0.60 10.00
N LEU A 81 4.49 1.63 9.67
CA LEU A 81 4.98 3.01 9.53
C LEU A 81 5.62 3.53 10.81
N ARG A 82 5.00 3.29 11.97
CA ARG A 82 5.54 3.70 13.28
C ARG A 82 6.90 3.05 13.56
N LYS A 83 7.05 1.75 13.27
CA LYS A 83 8.32 1.03 13.42
C LYS A 83 9.40 1.60 12.50
N LEU A 84 9.06 1.89 11.24
CA LEU A 84 10.00 2.50 10.29
C LEU A 84 10.46 3.88 10.74
N ARG A 85 9.56 4.72 11.27
CA ARG A 85 9.92 6.02 11.84
C ARG A 85 10.82 5.88 13.07
N ALA A 86 10.55 4.93 13.97
CA ALA A 86 11.39 4.69 15.13
C ALA A 86 12.82 4.27 14.75
N VAL A 87 12.97 3.45 13.71
CA VAL A 87 14.30 3.10 13.17
C VAL A 87 15.04 4.32 12.65
N ARG A 88 14.33 5.24 11.97
CA ARG A 88 14.91 6.47 11.41
C ARG A 88 15.39 7.46 12.49
N VAL A 89 14.78 7.45 13.67
CA VAL A 89 15.09 8.37 14.78
C VAL A 89 16.24 7.85 15.65
N ARG A 90 16.66 6.58 15.51
CA ARG A 90 17.82 6.07 16.25
C ARG A 90 19.08 6.85 15.82
N PRO A 91 19.76 7.57 16.73
CA PRO A 91 21.04 8.16 16.41
C PRO A 91 21.96 7.04 15.94
N ALA A 92 22.62 7.21 14.80
CA ALA A 92 23.79 6.40 14.51
C ALA A 92 24.72 6.56 15.72
N ALA A 93 24.92 5.48 16.48
CA ALA A 93 25.93 5.47 17.52
C ALA A 93 27.23 5.92 16.84
N SER A 94 27.80 7.02 17.32
CA SER A 94 29.05 7.56 16.83
C SER A 94 30.13 6.49 16.98
N SER A 95 30.42 5.75 15.91
CA SER A 95 31.69 5.05 15.79
C SER A 95 32.74 6.13 15.58
N SER A 96 33.49 6.43 16.63
CA SER A 96 34.68 7.28 16.56
C SER A 96 35.60 6.77 15.43
N PRO A 97 36.06 7.64 14.51
CA PRO A 97 36.98 7.21 13.47
C PRO A 97 38.40 7.16 14.05
N SER A 98 38.87 5.98 14.44
CA SER A 98 40.31 5.71 14.52
C SER A 98 40.81 5.42 13.10
N SER A 99 41.29 6.47 12.44
CA SER A 99 41.98 6.44 11.15
C SER A 99 43.17 5.49 11.18
N ILE A 100 43.19 4.48 10.28
CA ILE A 100 44.33 4.24 9.37
C ILE A 100 43.82 3.62 8.04
N ALA A 101 44.24 4.25 6.94
CA ALA A 101 44.39 3.76 5.57
C ALA A 101 43.16 3.57 4.65
N SER A 102 43.05 4.56 3.75
CA SER A 102 42.67 4.49 2.33
C SER A 102 42.23 3.15 1.73
N ALA A 103 41.02 3.14 1.18
CA ALA A 103 40.79 2.59 -0.14
C ALA A 103 39.79 3.48 -0.90
N LEU A 104 40.10 3.64 -2.18
CA LEU A 104 39.67 4.70 -3.08
C LEU A 104 38.15 4.75 -3.30
N SER A 105 37.64 5.98 -3.30
CA SER A 105 36.35 6.35 -3.86
C SER A 105 36.32 6.11 -5.37
N PHE A 106 35.22 5.55 -5.88
CA PHE A 106 34.41 6.09 -6.99
C PHE A 106 33.35 5.05 -7.39
N SER A 107 32.07 5.38 -7.28
CA SER A 107 31.12 4.94 -8.30
C SER A 107 29.91 5.88 -8.31
N LEU A 108 30.01 6.90 -9.17
CA LEU A 108 28.89 7.64 -9.68
C LEU A 108 29.02 7.62 -11.21
N ARG A 109 27.99 7.12 -11.89
CA ARG A 109 27.60 7.28 -13.31
C ARG A 109 26.91 5.98 -13.77
N HIS A 110 25.91 5.97 -14.65
CA HIS A 110 25.00 6.97 -15.19
C HIS A 110 23.92 6.16 -15.94
N PHE A 111 22.83 6.84 -16.23
CA PHE A 111 21.70 6.39 -17.04
C PHE A 111 22.07 6.15 -18.53
N LEU A 112 21.40 5.14 -19.12
CA LEU A 112 21.02 4.92 -20.54
C LEU A 112 22.08 4.53 -21.60
N ILE A 113 21.78 3.50 -22.42
CA ILE A 113 21.41 3.60 -23.86
C ILE A 113 21.16 2.18 -24.45
N ALA A 114 20.17 2.11 -25.35
CA ALA A 114 19.66 0.97 -26.10
C ALA A 114 20.58 0.46 -27.24
N SER A 115 20.37 -0.80 -27.67
CA SER A 115 20.56 -1.36 -29.03
C SER A 115 20.57 -2.89 -28.93
N THR A 116 20.09 -3.74 -29.84
CA THR A 116 19.41 -3.64 -31.14
C THR A 116 18.92 -5.05 -31.45
N ALA A 117 17.81 -5.16 -32.17
CA ALA A 117 17.32 -6.39 -32.78
C ALA A 117 18.36 -7.06 -33.72
N THR A 118 18.27 -8.38 -33.94
CA THR A 118 18.17 -9.03 -35.28
C THR A 118 18.43 -10.55 -35.24
N GLY A 119 17.57 -11.33 -35.93
CA GLY A 119 17.85 -12.68 -36.44
C GLY A 119 17.01 -13.77 -35.77
N ARG A 120 15.81 -14.17 -36.24
CA ARG A 120 15.40 -14.83 -37.50
C ARG A 120 16.07 -16.20 -37.75
N GLN A 121 15.31 -17.26 -37.48
CA GLN A 121 15.36 -18.60 -38.10
C GLN A 121 13.90 -19.12 -37.99
N VAL A 122 13.02 -19.07 -38.99
CA VAL A 122 12.93 -19.86 -40.24
C VAL A 122 13.42 -21.30 -40.10
N ALA A 123 12.46 -22.20 -39.86
CA ALA A 123 12.47 -23.54 -40.41
C ALA A 123 11.04 -23.91 -40.82
N ASP A 124 10.86 -24.01 -42.13
CA ASP A 124 9.73 -24.62 -42.81
C ASP A 124 9.54 -26.08 -42.40
N ASN A 125 8.30 -26.56 -42.26
CA ASN A 125 7.81 -27.63 -43.16
C ASN A 125 6.28 -27.84 -43.12
N ASN A 126 5.65 -27.16 -44.07
CA ASN A 126 4.57 -27.55 -44.98
C ASN A 126 3.87 -28.95 -44.86
N LYS A 127 2.52 -28.86 -44.77
CA LYS A 127 1.41 -29.58 -45.45
C LYS A 127 1.42 -31.10 -45.66
N SER A 128 0.27 -31.68 -45.27
CA SER A 128 -0.76 -32.29 -46.15
C SER A 128 -1.88 -32.84 -45.25
N GLY A 129 -3.17 -32.53 -45.34
CA GLY A 129 -4.06 -32.54 -46.51
C GLY A 129 -4.99 -33.76 -46.41
N LEU A 130 -6.29 -33.60 -46.74
CA LEU A 130 -7.44 -34.55 -46.74
C LEU A 130 -8.16 -34.75 -45.39
N SER A 131 -9.48 -34.93 -45.30
CA SER A 131 -10.65 -34.69 -46.17
C SER A 131 -11.86 -35.18 -45.37
N LEU A 132 -13.01 -34.53 -45.56
CA LEU A 132 -14.34 -34.97 -45.12
C LEU A 132 -14.62 -36.45 -45.40
N ARG A 133 -15.46 -37.07 -44.55
CA ARG A 133 -16.70 -37.82 -44.90
C ARG A 133 -17.47 -38.09 -43.60
N LYS A 134 -18.61 -37.41 -43.43
CA LYS A 134 -19.99 -37.92 -43.53
C LYS A 134 -20.43 -38.70 -42.30
#